data_AF-A0A3D5PKM7-F1
#
_entry.id   AF-A0A3D5PKM7-F1
#
_cell.length_a   1.000
_cell.length_b   1.000
_cell.length_c   1.000
_cell.angle_alpha   90.00
_cell.angle_beta   90.00
_cell.angle_gamma   90.00
#
_symmetry.space_group_name_H-M   'P 1'
#
loop_
_entity.id
_entity.type
_entity.pdbx_description
1 polymer ?
#
loop_
_entity_poly.entity_id
_entity_poly.type
_entity_poly.pdbx_seq_one_letter_code
_entity_poly.pdbx_strand_id
1 'polypeptide(L)'
;NLFELQPLSGIRLLDLRLPTAFAERYAGPKFGIQGTRAFAGVPERPLIGTIIKPSVGLSAEATGALVADLCAGGIDFIKDDELQADGPACPF
;
A
#
# COMPACT_ATOMS: atom_id res chain seq x y z
N ASN A 1 5.91 11.62 -27.51
CA ASN A 1 5.07 11.85 -26.32
C ASN A 1 5.09 13.34 -25.97
N LEU A 2 4.06 13.91 -25.30
CA LEU A 2 4.11 15.30 -24.80
C LEU A 2 5.34 15.52 -23.92
N PHE A 3 5.71 14.55 -23.09
CA PHE A 3 6.87 14.62 -22.20
C PHE A 3 8.24 14.54 -22.90
N GLU A 4 8.28 14.34 -24.22
CA GLU A 4 9.53 14.18 -25.02
C GLU A 4 9.74 15.34 -26.00
N LEU A 5 8.93 16.39 -25.90
CA LEU A 5 9.01 17.52 -26.83
C LEU A 5 10.34 18.26 -26.63
N GLN A 6 11.23 18.17 -27.62
CA GLN A 6 12.54 18.82 -27.64
C GLN A 6 12.54 20.32 -27.25
N PRO A 7 11.52 21.12 -27.58
CA PRO A 7 11.48 22.53 -27.17
C PRO A 7 11.23 22.78 -25.68
N LEU A 8 10.84 21.75 -24.91
CA LEU A 8 10.49 21.88 -23.50
C LEU A 8 11.60 21.28 -22.63
N SER A 9 12.01 22.03 -21.60
CA SER A 9 12.99 21.54 -20.61
C SER A 9 12.37 20.58 -19.57
N GLY A 10 11.04 20.60 -19.45
CA GLY A 10 10.30 19.70 -18.57
C GLY A 10 8.80 19.99 -18.58
N ILE A 11 8.00 18.95 -18.32
CA ILE A 11 6.55 19.04 -18.16
C ILE A 11 6.16 18.31 -16.88
N ARG A 12 5.19 18.86 -16.15
CA ARG A 12 4.58 18.22 -14.99
C ARG A 12 3.06 18.29 -15.11
N LEU A 13 2.39 17.15 -15.03
CA LEU A 13 0.94 17.10 -14.85
C LEU A 13 0.60 17.48 -13.40
N LEU A 14 -0.20 18.52 -13.22
CA LEU A 14 -0.56 19.02 -11.89
C LEU A 14 -1.89 18.48 -11.39
N ASP A 15 -2.89 18.38 -12.28
CA ASP A 15 -4.24 17.96 -11.92
C ASP A 15 -4.99 17.42 -13.15
N LEU A 16 -6.05 16.65 -12.91
CA LEU A 16 -6.98 16.15 -13.90
C LEU A 16 -8.42 16.36 -13.42
N ARG A 17 -9.23 17.03 -14.23
CA ARG A 17 -10.69 17.05 -14.04
C ARG A 17 -11.30 15.97 -14.92
N LEU A 18 -11.72 14.87 -14.30
CA LEU A 18 -12.37 13.77 -15.00
C LEU A 18 -13.89 14.01 -15.08
N PRO A 19 -14.54 13.66 -16.21
CA PRO A 19 -15.99 13.76 -16.33
C PRO A 19 -16.70 12.71 -15.48
N THR A 20 -17.96 12.96 -15.09
CA THR A 20 -18.78 12.02 -14.30
C THR A 20 -18.86 10.63 -14.93
N ALA A 21 -18.97 10.55 -16.26
CA ALA A 21 -19.00 9.29 -17.01
C ALA A 21 -17.78 8.39 -16.74
N PHE A 22 -16.63 8.95 -16.34
CA PHE A 22 -15.47 8.17 -15.92
C PHE A 22 -15.77 7.43 -14.61
N ALA A 23 -16.26 8.14 -13.59
CA ALA A 23 -16.58 7.52 -12.30
C ALA A 23 -17.69 6.47 -12.41
N GLU A 24 -18.68 6.68 -13.28
CA GLU A 24 -19.76 5.70 -13.52
C GLU A 24 -19.28 4.43 -14.23
N ARG A 25 -18.26 4.56 -15.09
CA ARG A 25 -17.74 3.45 -15.90
C ARG A 25 -16.91 2.45 -15.08
N TYR A 26 -16.23 2.90 -14.03
CA TYR A 26 -15.30 2.09 -13.27
C TYR A 26 -15.82 1.78 -11.87
N ALA A 27 -15.55 0.57 -11.37
CA ALA A 27 -16.11 0.08 -10.10
C ALA A 27 -15.65 0.85 -8.84
N GLY A 28 -14.60 1.67 -8.94
CA GLY A 28 -14.03 2.36 -7.80
C GLY A 28 -13.40 1.39 -6.78
N PRO A 29 -13.16 1.85 -5.54
CA PRO A 29 -12.58 1.02 -4.49
C PRO A 29 -13.58 -0.04 -4.00
N LYS A 30 -13.18 -1.31 -4.00
CA LYS A 30 -14.03 -2.45 -3.58
C LYS A 30 -14.58 -2.33 -2.15
N PHE A 31 -13.80 -1.75 -1.23
CA PHE A 31 -14.14 -1.68 0.20
C PHE A 31 -14.26 -0.26 0.73
N GLY A 32 -13.51 0.69 0.17
CA GLY A 32 -13.47 2.08 0.63
C GLY A 32 -13.17 2.20 2.13
N ILE A 33 -13.47 3.37 2.70
CA ILE A 33 -13.16 3.67 4.10
C ILE A 33 -13.96 2.75 5.05
N GLN A 34 -15.26 2.58 4.79
CA GLN A 34 -16.15 1.81 5.67
C GLN A 34 -15.77 0.34 5.73
N GLY A 35 -15.49 -0.29 4.57
CA GLY A 35 -15.08 -1.69 4.52
C GLY A 35 -13.72 -1.93 5.17
N THR A 36 -12.74 -1.05 4.92
CA THR A 36 -11.41 -1.16 5.57
C THR A 36 -11.52 -1.09 7.09
N ARG A 37 -12.32 -0.16 7.63
CA ARG A 37 -12.55 -0.05 9.09
C ARG A 37 -13.25 -1.28 9.67
N ALA A 38 -14.22 -1.82 8.95
CA ALA A 38 -14.93 -3.03 9.34
C ALA A 38 -13.96 -4.24 9.42
N PHE A 39 -13.08 -4.42 8.45
CA PHE A 39 -12.08 -5.50 8.48
C PHE A 39 -11.03 -5.32 9.59
N ALA A 40 -10.60 -4.08 9.83
CA ALA A 40 -9.62 -3.80 10.88
C ALA A 40 -10.20 -3.86 12.30
N GLY A 41 -11.53 -3.80 12.46
CA GLY A 41 -12.15 -3.70 13.79
C GLY A 41 -11.90 -2.36 14.49
N VAL A 42 -11.56 -1.31 13.73
CA VAL A 42 -11.19 0.01 14.25
C VAL A 42 -12.16 1.08 13.74
N PRO A 43 -13.25 1.34 14.49
CA PRO A 43 -14.31 2.22 14.01
C PRO A 43 -13.92 3.70 14.05
N GLU A 44 -13.34 4.18 15.16
CA GLU A 44 -13.29 5.62 15.46
C GLU A 44 -11.89 6.23 15.47
N ARG A 45 -10.85 5.43 15.73
CA ARG A 45 -9.46 5.94 15.79
C ARG A 45 -8.73 5.82 14.44
N PRO A 46 -7.61 6.51 14.24
CA PRO A 46 -6.71 6.25 13.13
C PRO A 46 -6.26 4.79 13.10
N LEU A 47 -6.05 4.27 11.89
CA LEU A 47 -5.43 2.98 11.65
C LEU A 47 -3.92 3.14 11.76
N ILE A 48 -3.30 2.35 12.62
CA ILE A 48 -1.86 2.32 12.82
C ILE A 48 -1.30 1.12 12.05
N GLY A 49 -0.41 1.40 11.12
CA GLY A 49 0.24 0.37 10.32
C GLY A 49 1.75 0.54 10.28
N THR A 50 2.45 -0.56 10.02
CA THR A 50 3.90 -0.56 9.84
C THR A 50 4.34 -1.44 8.68
N ILE A 51 5.54 -1.17 8.18
CA ILE A 51 6.24 -1.96 7.17
C ILE A 51 7.27 -2.82 7.89
N ILE A 52 7.36 -4.11 7.54
CA ILE A 52 8.40 -5.00 8.03
C ILE A 52 9.77 -4.49 7.58
N LYS A 53 10.73 -4.41 8.50
CA LYS A 53 12.12 -4.04 8.23
C LYS A 53 13.09 -5.08 8.80
N PRO A 54 14.27 -5.31 8.19
CA PRO A 54 14.79 -4.68 6.96
C PRO A 54 13.94 -5.00 5.72
N SER A 55 14.06 -4.18 4.67
CA SER A 55 13.21 -4.28 3.47
C SER A 55 13.26 -5.65 2.79
N VAL A 56 14.41 -6.33 2.85
CA VAL A 56 14.59 -7.70 2.34
C VAL A 56 15.59 -8.44 3.24
N GLY A 57 15.60 -9.78 3.15
CA GLY A 57 16.63 -10.62 3.77
C GLY A 57 16.25 -11.26 5.10
N LEU A 58 15.04 -11.01 5.61
CA LEU A 58 14.45 -11.87 6.64
C LEU A 58 14.02 -13.20 6.02
N SER A 59 14.05 -14.28 6.80
CA SER A 59 13.38 -15.53 6.45
C SER A 59 11.89 -15.45 6.78
N ALA A 60 11.09 -16.39 6.27
CA ALA A 60 9.67 -16.47 6.58
C ALA A 60 9.42 -16.60 8.09
N GLU A 61 10.24 -17.38 8.79
CA GLU A 61 10.15 -17.56 10.24
C GLU A 61 10.48 -16.25 10.99
N ALA A 62 11.55 -15.55 10.58
CA ALA A 62 11.94 -14.29 11.18
C ALA A 62 10.88 -13.20 10.95
N THR A 63 10.31 -13.14 9.74
CA THR A 63 9.18 -12.27 9.41
C THR A 63 7.97 -12.59 10.29
N GLY A 64 7.61 -13.87 10.43
CA GLY A 64 6.49 -14.29 11.28
C GLY A 64 6.67 -13.94 12.75
N ALA A 65 7.89 -14.11 13.29
CA ALA A 65 8.21 -13.73 14.67
C ALA A 65 8.03 -12.22 14.90
N LEU A 66 8.54 -11.39 13.97
CA LEU A 66 8.37 -9.95 14.04
C LEU A 66 6.89 -9.53 13.92
N VAL A 67 6.13 -10.16 13.02
CA VAL A 67 4.69 -9.92 12.88
C VAL A 67 3.95 -10.26 14.17
N ALA A 68 4.31 -11.34 14.86
CA ALA A 68 3.70 -11.70 16.13
C ALA A 68 3.93 -10.63 17.21
N ASP A 69 5.15 -10.11 17.32
CA ASP A 69 5.47 -9.02 18.26
C ASP A 69 4.70 -7.73 17.94
N LEU A 70 4.58 -7.39 16.66
CA LEU A 70 3.82 -6.22 16.20
C LEU A 70 2.32 -6.36 16.47
N CYS A 71 1.76 -7.55 16.25
CA CYS A 71 0.37 -7.86 16.59
C CYS A 71 0.14 -7.73 18.11
N ALA A 72 1.06 -8.27 18.93
CA ALA A 72 0.99 -8.13 20.39
C ALA A 72 1.10 -6.66 20.84
N GLY A 73 1.83 -5.83 20.08
CA GLY A 73 1.91 -4.39 20.27
C GLY A 73 0.65 -3.60 19.83
N GLY A 74 -0.36 -4.26 19.26
CA GLY A 74 -1.64 -3.64 18.88
C GLY A 74 -1.61 -2.88 17.55
N ILE A 75 -0.72 -3.26 16.62
CA ILE A 75 -0.70 -2.72 15.26
C ILE A 75 -1.90 -3.25 14.45
N ASP A 76 -2.59 -2.37 13.71
CA ASP A 76 -3.79 -2.74 12.94
C ASP A 76 -3.45 -3.34 11.57
N PHE A 77 -2.37 -2.84 10.94
CA PHE A 77 -1.91 -3.31 9.64
C PHE A 77 -0.41 -3.54 9.63
N ILE A 78 -0.01 -4.72 9.16
CA ILE A 78 1.39 -5.03 8.89
C ILE A 78 1.48 -5.35 7.41
N LYS A 79 2.46 -4.76 6.73
CA LYS A 79 2.75 -5.06 5.33
C LYS A 79 4.21 -5.46 5.16
N ASP A 80 4.44 -6.34 4.19
CA ASP A 80 5.75 -6.55 3.61
C ASP A 80 6.26 -5.25 2.99
N ASP A 81 7.58 -5.09 2.87
CA ASP A 81 8.18 -4.01 2.11
C ASP A 81 7.90 -4.17 0.60
N GLU A 82 7.85 -3.09 -0.18
CA GLU A 82 7.64 -3.18 -1.63
C GLU A 82 8.76 -3.91 -2.39
N LEU A 83 9.96 -4.00 -1.77
CA LEU A 83 11.09 -4.76 -2.31
C LEU A 83 11.05 -6.24 -1.94
N GLN A 84 10.26 -6.62 -0.93
CA GLN A 84 10.07 -8.01 -0.55
C GLN A 84 9.11 -8.68 -1.52
N ALA A 85 9.66 -9.59 -2.32
CA ALA A 85 8.93 -10.41 -3.28
C ALA A 85 9.30 -11.89 -3.07
N ASP A 86 9.37 -12.68 -4.13
CA ASP A 86 9.72 -14.11 -4.09
C ASP A 86 11.25 -14.32 -4.06
N GLY A 87 11.91 -13.68 -3.09
CA GLY A 87 13.36 -13.73 -2.95
C GLY A 87 13.84 -15.04 -2.33
N PRO A 88 15.09 -15.46 -2.57
CA PRO A 88 15.60 -16.75 -2.10
C PRO A 88 15.67 -16.87 -0.56
N ALA A 89 15.70 -15.74 0.16
CA ALA A 89 15.69 -15.73 1.63
C ALA A 89 14.29 -15.98 2.23
N CYS A 90 13.23 -15.61 1.52
CA CYS A 90 11.83 -15.74 1.97
C CYS A 90 10.91 -15.82 0.74
N PRO A 91 10.78 -17.02 0.13
CA PRO A 91 9.86 -17.26 -0.98
C PRO A 91 8.40 -17.29 -0.51
N PHE A 92 7.45 -17.07 -1.42
CA PHE A 92 6.00 -17.09 -1.14
C PHE A 92 5.37 -18.49 -1.19
#